data_AF-A0A820DED0-F1
#
_entry.id   AF-A0A820DED0-F1
#
_cell.length_a   1.000
_cell.length_b   1.000
_cell.length_c   1.000
_cell.angle_alpha   90.00
_cell.angle_beta   90.00
_cell.angle_gamma   90.00
#
_symmetry.space_group_name_H-M   'P 1'
#
loop_
_entity.id
_entity.type
_entity.pdbx_description
1 polymer ?
#
loop_
_entity_poly.entity_id
_entity_poly.type
_entity_poly.pdbx_seq_one_letter_code
_entity_poly.pdbx_strand_id
1 'polypeptide(L)'
;MLEKRSDAKAIFDNEYRSDSEEQDRNLFKLFNKRLVKRQTTCSKPYHVLTSDNRCVWSCGEGTQPDSTTNECVCQVGYYQTGTDQFGRRVCTICPTPYHVLTSDNRCVWSCGEGTEPDSTTNECVCQVGYYQTDTDKFGRRVCT
;
A
#
# COMPACT_ATOMS: atom_id res chain seq x y z
N MET A 1 63.98 -19.45 -70.98
CA MET A 1 62.57 -19.28 -70.55
C MET A 1 62.50 -19.59 -69.07
N LEU A 2 61.95 -18.64 -68.31
CA LEU A 2 61.06 -18.77 -67.15
C LEU A 2 61.25 -19.99 -66.22
N GLU A 3 61.29 -19.90 -64.89
CA GLU A 3 61.36 -18.81 -63.92
C GLU A 3 61.57 -19.52 -62.57
N LYS A 4 62.56 -19.04 -61.78
CA LYS A 4 62.53 -18.77 -60.33
C LYS A 4 62.02 -19.89 -59.38
N ARG A 5 62.94 -20.46 -58.56
CA ARG A 5 63.26 -20.09 -57.15
C ARG A 5 62.19 -20.57 -56.15
N SER A 6 62.48 -21.08 -54.97
CA SER A 6 63.72 -21.21 -54.20
C SER A 6 63.45 -22.06 -52.96
N ASP A 7 64.54 -22.60 -52.44
CA ASP A 7 64.69 -23.51 -51.33
C ASP A 7 64.12 -23.07 -49.97
N ALA A 8 63.69 -24.12 -49.25
CA ALA A 8 64.08 -24.47 -47.89
C ALA A 8 63.51 -23.77 -46.64
N LYS A 9 63.29 -24.69 -45.69
CA LYS A 9 63.63 -24.63 -44.26
C LYS A 9 62.49 -24.28 -43.32
N ALA A 10 61.81 -25.35 -42.92
CA ALA A 10 61.06 -25.44 -41.67
C ALA A 10 61.99 -25.29 -40.47
N ILE A 11 61.57 -24.49 -39.49
CA ILE A 11 61.45 -24.74 -38.04
C ILE A 11 61.05 -23.40 -37.42
N PHE A 12 59.87 -23.32 -36.77
CA PHE A 12 59.57 -22.62 -35.50
C PHE A 12 58.05 -22.54 -35.27
N ASP A 13 57.62 -23.15 -34.16
CA ASP A 13 56.62 -22.75 -33.16
C ASP A 13 55.31 -22.02 -33.52
N ASN A 14 54.22 -22.64 -33.04
CA ASN A 14 53.21 -22.05 -32.15
C ASN A 14 52.39 -20.85 -32.65
N GLU A 15 51.19 -21.12 -33.18
CA GLU A 15 50.00 -20.27 -32.97
C GLU A 15 48.73 -21.02 -33.42
N TYR A 16 48.05 -21.71 -32.49
CA TYR A 16 46.66 -22.12 -32.71
C TYR A 16 45.75 -21.27 -31.81
N ARG A 17 45.48 -20.08 -32.32
CA ARG A 17 44.46 -19.15 -31.84
C ARG A 17 43.09 -19.69 -32.26
N SER A 18 42.21 -19.98 -31.29
CA SER A 18 40.80 -20.31 -31.57
C SER A 18 39.88 -19.87 -30.42
N ASP A 19 39.40 -18.63 -30.52
CA ASP A 19 37.98 -18.26 -30.62
C ASP A 19 36.94 -18.89 -29.67
N SER A 20 37.26 -19.08 -28.37
CA SER A 20 36.24 -19.51 -27.38
C SER A 20 35.92 -18.49 -26.28
N GLU A 21 36.70 -17.41 -26.11
CA GLU A 21 36.49 -16.45 -25.00
C GLU A 21 35.67 -15.20 -25.39
N GLU A 22 35.43 -14.94 -26.67
CA GLU A 22 34.80 -13.67 -27.10
C GLU A 22 33.26 -13.76 -27.24
N GLN A 23 32.68 -14.96 -27.32
CA GLN A 23 31.22 -15.12 -27.39
C GLN A 23 30.52 -15.03 -26.02
N ASP A 24 31.21 -15.27 -24.91
CA ASP A 24 30.61 -15.18 -23.57
C ASP A 24 30.48 -13.75 -23.02
N ARG A 25 31.24 -12.79 -23.58
CA ARG A 25 31.10 -11.37 -23.17
C ARG A 25 29.84 -10.71 -23.71
N ASN A 26 29.22 -11.25 -24.76
CA ASN A 26 27.96 -10.73 -25.29
C ASN A 26 26.73 -11.37 -24.66
N LEU A 27 26.82 -12.61 -24.15
CA LEU A 27 25.71 -13.22 -23.40
C LEU A 27 25.50 -12.55 -22.03
N PHE A 28 26.59 -12.17 -21.33
CA PHE A 28 26.49 -11.47 -20.04
C PHE A 28 25.94 -10.03 -20.18
N LYS A 29 26.21 -9.35 -21.30
CA LYS A 29 25.66 -8.01 -21.59
C LYS A 29 24.17 -8.02 -21.95
N LEU A 30 23.67 -9.14 -22.49
CA LEU A 30 22.25 -9.32 -22.80
C LEU A 30 21.46 -9.83 -21.58
N PHE A 31 22.03 -10.67 -20.73
CA PHE A 31 21.37 -11.17 -19.51
C PHE A 31 21.34 -10.15 -18.35
N ASN A 32 22.29 -9.20 -18.28
CA ASN A 32 22.24 -8.07 -17.35
C ASN A 32 21.43 -6.86 -17.89
N LYS A 33 20.63 -7.06 -18.95
CA LYS A 33 19.44 -6.25 -19.21
C LYS A 33 18.21 -6.87 -18.56
N ARG A 34 18.32 -7.37 -17.32
CA ARG A 34 17.23 -7.13 -16.38
C ARG A 34 17.16 -5.62 -16.23
N LEU A 35 16.36 -5.01 -17.10
CA LEU A 35 15.81 -3.69 -16.89
C LEU A 35 15.13 -3.77 -15.52
N VAL A 36 15.89 -3.49 -14.45
CA VAL A 36 15.32 -2.87 -13.26
C VAL A 36 14.79 -1.57 -13.82
N LYS A 37 13.55 -1.62 -14.31
CA LYS A 37 12.81 -0.49 -14.84
C LYS A 37 12.86 0.49 -13.67
N ARG A 38 13.76 1.48 -13.72
CA ARG A 38 13.88 2.48 -12.66
C ARG A 38 12.48 3.04 -12.53
N GLN A 39 11.81 2.71 -11.43
CA GLN A 39 10.43 3.08 -11.26
C GLN A 39 10.43 4.57 -10.98
N THR A 40 10.18 5.37 -12.01
CA THR A 40 10.21 6.83 -11.92
C THR A 40 8.92 7.39 -11.36
N THR A 41 7.88 6.56 -11.23
CA THR A 41 6.56 6.95 -10.73
C THR A 41 5.95 5.82 -9.91
N CYS A 42 5.23 6.19 -8.85
CA CYS A 42 4.47 5.29 -8.00
C CYS A 42 2.98 5.54 -8.15
N SER A 43 2.17 4.51 -7.90
CA SER A 43 0.72 4.61 -7.93
C SER A 43 0.21 5.55 -6.84
N LYS A 44 -0.20 6.75 -7.23
CA LYS A 44 -0.88 7.70 -6.34
C LYS A 44 -2.31 7.21 -6.06
N PRO A 45 -2.92 7.59 -4.93
CA PRO A 45 -2.37 8.42 -3.84
C PRO A 45 -1.56 7.60 -2.81
N TYR A 46 -1.58 6.27 -2.90
CA TYR A 46 -1.14 5.37 -1.81
C TYR A 46 0.31 4.93 -1.86
N HIS A 47 1.08 5.36 -2.86
CA HIS A 47 2.50 5.08 -2.93
C HIS A 47 3.33 6.32 -3.23
N VAL A 48 4.48 6.42 -2.58
CA VAL A 48 5.46 7.49 -2.80
C VAL A 48 6.81 6.88 -3.17
N LEU A 49 7.56 7.60 -4.00
CA LEU A 49 8.89 7.17 -4.44
C LEU A 49 9.93 7.64 -3.42
N THR A 50 10.69 6.70 -2.87
CA THR A 50 11.82 6.99 -1.98
C THR A 50 13.09 7.31 -2.76
N SER A 51 14.09 7.89 -2.09
CA SER A 51 15.37 8.30 -2.69
C SER A 51 16.18 7.15 -3.30
N ASP A 52 15.94 5.92 -2.87
CA ASP A 52 16.52 4.69 -3.42
C ASP A 52 15.68 4.09 -4.58
N ASN A 53 14.73 4.85 -5.13
CA ASN A 53 13.82 4.47 -6.23
C ASN A 53 12.89 3.28 -5.91
N ARG A 54 12.42 3.17 -4.67
CA ARG A 54 11.39 2.19 -4.29
C ARG A 54 10.04 2.87 -4.08
N CYS A 55 8.96 2.20 -4.48
CA CYS A 55 7.63 2.62 -4.09
C CYS A 55 7.31 2.05 -2.72
N VAL A 56 6.99 2.94 -1.78
CA VAL A 56 6.56 2.57 -0.43
C VAL A 56 5.15 3.06 -0.19
N TRP A 57 4.42 2.35 0.67
CA TRP A 57 3.08 2.71 1.09
C TRP A 57 3.07 4.09 1.75
N SER A 58 2.06 4.87 1.40
CA SER A 58 1.72 6.16 1.96
C SER A 58 0.23 6.14 2.28
N CYS A 59 -0.11 5.45 3.36
CA CYS A 59 -1.49 5.35 3.83
C CYS A 59 -1.88 6.58 4.66
N GLY A 60 -3.14 7.00 4.52
CA GLY A 60 -3.72 8.07 5.34
C GLY A 60 -4.05 7.58 6.75
N GLU A 61 -4.48 8.49 7.61
CA GLU A 61 -4.86 8.18 8.99
C GLU A 61 -6.00 7.13 9.05
N GLY A 62 -5.88 6.17 9.97
CA GLY A 62 -6.85 5.09 10.17
C GLY A 62 -6.95 4.08 9.03
N THR A 63 -6.01 4.11 8.07
CA THR A 63 -5.94 3.15 6.96
C THR A 63 -4.76 2.19 7.10
N GLN A 64 -4.80 1.09 6.34
CA GLN A 64 -3.75 0.09 6.24
C GLN A 64 -3.57 -0.35 4.78
N PRO A 65 -2.36 -0.78 4.39
CA PRO A 65 -2.12 -1.36 3.08
C PRO A 65 -2.99 -2.59 2.80
N ASP A 66 -3.56 -2.66 1.61
CA ASP A 66 -4.13 -3.87 1.04
C ASP A 66 -3.40 -4.20 -0.27
N SER A 67 -2.58 -5.25 -0.24
CA SER A 67 -1.82 -5.71 -1.40
C SER A 67 -2.69 -6.31 -2.51
N THR A 68 -3.94 -6.67 -2.21
CA THR A 68 -4.89 -7.23 -3.19
C THR A 68 -5.43 -6.15 -4.10
N THR A 69 -5.88 -5.04 -3.50
CA THR A 69 -6.41 -3.88 -4.24
C THR A 69 -5.32 -2.89 -4.62
N ASN A 70 -4.11 -3.03 -4.05
CA ASN A 70 -3.01 -2.08 -4.19
C ASN A 70 -3.41 -0.66 -3.72
N GLU A 71 -4.32 -0.58 -2.73
CA GLU A 71 -4.81 0.63 -2.08
C GLU A 71 -4.59 0.60 -0.57
N CYS A 72 -4.77 1.75 0.10
CA CYS A 72 -4.92 1.78 1.54
C CYS A 72 -6.40 1.74 1.92
N VAL A 73 -6.82 0.70 2.63
CA VAL A 73 -8.21 0.47 3.09
C VAL A 73 -8.37 0.88 4.55
N CYS A 74 -9.59 1.14 5.01
CA CYS A 74 -9.81 1.40 6.44
C CYS A 74 -9.39 0.19 7.28
N GLN A 75 -8.83 0.44 8.46
CA GLN A 75 -8.59 -0.61 9.45
C GLN A 75 -9.93 -1.22 9.92
N VAL A 76 -9.86 -2.41 10.53
CA VAL A 76 -11.05 -3.06 11.09
C VAL A 76 -11.69 -2.16 12.15
N GLY A 77 -12.99 -1.89 12.03
CA GLY A 77 -13.74 -1.01 12.92
C GLY A 77 -13.64 0.49 12.59
N TYR A 78 -12.91 0.85 11.52
CA TYR A 78 -12.83 2.22 11.01
C TYR A 78 -13.70 2.38 9.77
N TYR A 79 -14.17 3.61 9.54
CA TYR A 79 -14.95 3.99 8.35
C TYR A 79 -14.38 5.24 7.70
N GLN A 80 -14.58 5.38 6.40
CA GLN A 80 -14.04 6.51 5.65
C GLN A 80 -14.81 7.79 5.99
N THR A 81 -14.12 8.80 6.48
CA THR A 81 -14.67 10.14 6.77
C THR A 81 -14.28 11.17 5.72
N GLY A 82 -13.26 10.89 4.91
CA GLY A 82 -12.87 11.80 3.84
C GLY A 82 -11.55 11.41 3.18
N THR A 83 -10.85 12.44 2.70
CA THR A 83 -9.51 12.36 2.14
C THR A 83 -8.64 13.47 2.70
N ASP A 84 -7.33 13.21 2.86
CA ASP A 84 -6.38 14.24 3.25
C ASP A 84 -5.94 15.13 2.07
N GLN A 85 -5.04 16.09 2.33
CA GLN A 85 -4.50 17.02 1.33
C GLN A 85 -3.75 16.34 0.17
N PHE A 86 -3.37 15.08 0.31
CA PHE A 86 -2.71 14.28 -0.73
C PHE A 86 -3.68 13.39 -1.50
N GLY A 87 -4.99 13.48 -1.20
CA GLY A 87 -6.03 12.64 -1.79
C GLY A 87 -6.06 11.22 -1.24
N ARG A 88 -5.40 10.95 -0.11
CA ARG A 88 -5.42 9.63 0.54
C ARG A 88 -6.67 9.51 1.40
N ARG A 89 -7.29 8.33 1.38
CA ARG A 89 -8.40 7.99 2.28
C ARG A 89 -8.02 8.24 3.75
N VAL A 90 -8.92 8.88 4.48
CA VAL A 90 -8.86 9.05 5.94
C VAL A 90 -10.03 8.26 6.53
N CYS A 91 -9.73 7.43 7.53
CA CYS A 91 -10.74 6.69 8.26
C CYS A 91 -10.65 6.95 9.75
N THR A 92 -11.79 6.90 10.44
CA THR A 92 -11.86 7.08 11.90
C THR A 92 -12.76 6.01 12.52
N ILE A 93 -12.73 5.87 13.84
CA ILE A 93 -13.72 5.07 14.58
C ILE A 93 -15.00 5.88 14.83
N CYS A 94 -16.10 5.19 15.12
CA CYS A 94 -17.31 5.86 15.59
C CYS A 94 -17.09 6.45 17.01
N PRO A 95 -17.63 7.63 17.32
CA PRO A 95 -17.57 8.19 18.67
C PRO A 95 -18.26 7.27 19.68
N THR A 96 -17.48 6.70 20.61
CA THR A 96 -18.00 5.83 21.67
C THR A 96 -18.47 6.67 22.87
N PRO A 97 -19.42 6.16 23.69
CA PRO A 97 -20.10 4.87 23.59
C PRO A 97 -21.39 4.90 22.73
N TYR A 98 -21.82 6.07 22.26
CA TYR A 98 -23.17 6.25 21.71
C TYR A 98 -23.29 6.00 20.21
N HIS A 99 -22.21 5.65 19.52
CA HIS A 99 -22.25 5.28 18.12
C HIS A 99 -21.74 3.87 17.89
N VAL A 100 -22.35 3.19 16.92
CA VAL A 100 -21.90 1.90 16.41
C VAL A 100 -21.68 2.00 14.91
N LEU A 101 -20.67 1.28 14.42
CA LEU A 101 -20.42 1.17 12.99
C LEU A 101 -21.31 0.09 12.38
N THR A 102 -22.14 0.47 11.41
CA THR A 102 -22.97 -0.47 10.65
C THR A 102 -22.17 -1.16 9.54
N SER A 103 -22.71 -2.26 9.00
CA SER A 103 -22.08 -3.03 7.93
C SER A 103 -21.89 -2.25 6.62
N ASP A 104 -22.68 -1.19 6.40
CA ASP A 104 -22.54 -0.25 5.27
C ASP A 104 -21.62 0.94 5.60
N ASN A 105 -20.78 0.82 6.63
CA ASN A 105 -19.76 1.79 7.04
C ASN A 105 -20.32 3.15 7.48
N ARG A 106 -21.48 3.18 8.15
CA ARG A 106 -22.03 4.41 8.74
C ARG A 106 -21.98 4.36 10.26
N CYS A 107 -21.61 5.48 10.89
CA CYS A 107 -21.81 5.62 12.33
C CYS A 107 -23.24 6.04 12.60
N VAL A 108 -23.95 5.22 13.36
CA VAL A 108 -25.32 5.49 13.77
C VAL A 108 -25.42 5.54 15.28
N TRP A 109 -26.38 6.32 15.76
CA TRP A 109 -26.71 6.38 17.18
C TRP A 109 -27.12 5.00 17.70
N SER A 110 -26.58 4.67 18.87
CA SER A 110 -26.79 3.45 19.61
C SER A 110 -27.31 3.82 20.99
N CYS A 111 -28.43 4.55 21.06
CA CYS A 111 -29.05 4.98 22.31
C CYS A 111 -29.73 3.80 23.04
N GLY A 112 -29.77 3.87 24.38
CA GLY A 112 -30.47 2.91 25.22
C GLY A 112 -31.99 3.16 25.26
N GLU A 113 -32.74 2.29 25.94
CA GLU A 113 -34.19 2.43 26.06
C GLU A 113 -34.59 3.74 26.78
N GLY A 114 -35.62 4.42 26.26
CA GLY A 114 -36.09 5.71 26.79
C GLY A 114 -35.11 6.89 26.61
N THR A 115 -34.08 6.72 25.78
CA THR A 115 -33.12 7.78 25.45
C THR A 115 -33.20 8.21 23.99
N GLU A 116 -32.80 9.43 23.70
CA GLU A 116 -32.72 10.00 22.36
C GLU A 116 -31.38 10.72 22.13
N PRO A 117 -30.92 10.83 20.87
CA PRO A 117 -29.73 11.59 20.53
C PRO A 117 -29.85 13.08 20.84
N ASP A 118 -28.85 13.63 21.53
CA ASP A 118 -28.62 15.07 21.63
C ASP A 118 -27.36 15.45 20.83
N SER A 119 -27.57 16.03 19.65
CA SER A 119 -26.49 16.50 18.78
C SER A 119 -25.68 17.67 19.37
N THR A 120 -26.19 18.34 20.40
CA THR A 120 -25.50 19.46 21.06
C THR A 120 -24.41 18.95 22.00
N THR A 121 -24.74 17.93 22.78
CA THR A 121 -23.81 17.30 23.73
C THR A 121 -23.08 16.10 23.14
N ASN A 122 -23.52 15.62 21.97
CA ASN A 122 -23.06 14.39 21.34
C ASN A 122 -23.24 13.16 22.27
N GLU A 123 -24.34 13.15 23.05
CA GLU A 123 -24.72 12.06 23.97
C GLU A 123 -26.12 11.53 23.66
N CYS A 124 -26.47 10.37 24.25
CA CYS A 124 -27.85 9.95 24.39
C CYS A 124 -28.41 10.45 25.74
N VAL A 125 -29.48 11.23 25.69
CA VAL A 125 -30.15 11.83 26.87
C VAL A 125 -31.52 11.18 27.08
N CYS A 126 -32.07 11.22 28.30
CA CYS A 126 -33.43 10.72 28.52
C CYS A 126 -34.44 11.58 27.73
N GLN A 127 -35.44 10.92 27.15
CA GLN A 127 -36.57 11.60 26.53
C GLN A 127 -37.31 12.47 27.54
N VAL A 128 -38.03 13.47 27.06
CA VAL A 128 -38.83 14.35 27.92
C VAL A 128 -39.81 13.54 28.77
N GLY A 129 -39.73 13.72 30.09
CA GLY A 129 -40.59 13.03 31.06
C GLY A 129 -40.01 11.72 31.61
N TYR A 130 -38.89 11.25 31.07
CA TYR A 130 -38.17 10.07 31.53
C TYR A 130 -37.01 10.49 32.44
N TYR A 131 -36.61 9.62 33.37
CA TYR A 131 -35.39 9.80 34.16
C TYR A 131 -34.55 8.53 34.13
N GLN A 132 -33.24 8.66 34.31
CA GLN A 132 -32.33 7.51 34.28
C GLN A 132 -32.65 6.58 35.46
N THR A 133 -32.92 5.32 35.16
CA THR A 133 -33.22 4.29 36.15
C THR A 133 -32.17 3.19 36.20
N ASP A 134 -31.48 2.93 35.09
CA ASP A 134 -30.43 1.89 35.03
C ASP A 134 -29.41 2.18 33.91
N THR A 135 -28.51 1.22 33.70
CA THR A 135 -27.56 1.13 32.60
C THR A 135 -27.61 -0.27 31.98
N ASP A 136 -27.65 -0.38 30.65
CA ASP A 136 -27.68 -1.67 29.99
C ASP A 136 -26.31 -2.38 29.99
N LYS A 137 -26.25 -3.61 29.47
CA LYS A 137 -25.01 -4.42 29.40
C LYS A 137 -23.87 -3.79 28.58
N PHE A 138 -24.15 -2.74 27.82
CA PHE A 138 -23.18 -1.99 27.02
C PHE A 138 -22.75 -0.68 27.70
N GLY A 139 -23.21 -0.43 28.93
CA GLY A 139 -22.88 0.80 29.67
C GLY A 139 -23.73 2.01 29.25
N ARG A 140 -24.85 1.81 28.55
CA ARG A 140 -25.70 2.91 28.06
C ARG A 140 -26.86 3.18 29.03
N ARG A 141 -27.24 4.44 29.19
CA ARG A 141 -28.37 4.85 30.06
C ARG A 141 -29.67 4.16 29.62
N VAL A 142 -30.45 3.72 30.60
CA VAL A 142 -31.84 3.31 30.44
C VAL A 142 -32.70 4.30 31.21
N CYS A 143 -33.71 4.87 30.55
CA CYS A 143 -34.65 5.79 31.18
C CYS A 143 -36.08 5.24 31.07
N THR A 144 -36.89 5.49 32.09
CA THR A 144 -38.30 5.08 32.18
C THR A 144 -39.16 6.14 32.86
#